data_AF-A0A7K8VW81-F1
#
_entry.id   AF-A0A7K8VW81-F1
#
_cell.length_a   1.000
_cell.length_b   1.000
_cell.length_c   1.000
_cell.angle_alpha   90.00
_cell.angle_beta   90.00
_cell.angle_gamma   90.00
#
_symmetry.space_group_name_H-M   'P 1'
#
loop_
_entity.id
_entity.type
_entity.pdbx_description
1 polymer ?
#
loop_
_entity_poly.entity_id
_entity_poly.type
_entity_poly.pdbx_seq_one_letter_code
_entity_poly.pdbx_strand_id
1 'polypeptide(L)'
;PAPVAAHVHQDFQPALHLVALNAPLSGGMRGIRGADFQCFQQARQVGLAGTFRAFLSSRLQDLYSIVRRADRASVPIVNLQDEVLFNNWEALFTGSGAPLRAGARILSFDGRDVLRDVRWPQKSVWHGSDAKGRRLPESYCETWRTEERAVTGQASSLSSGKLLEQAASSCQHAFIVLCIENSFMTAAKK
;
A
#
# COMPACT_ATOMS: atom_id res chain seq x y z
N PRO A 1 -9.36 -15.54 -24.96
CA PRO A 1 -9.31 -15.21 -23.52
C PRO A 1 -7.95 -15.62 -22.94
N ALA A 2 -7.10 -14.65 -22.60
CA ALA A 2 -5.84 -14.94 -21.94
C ALA A 2 -6.13 -15.59 -20.57
N PRO A 3 -5.35 -16.60 -20.14
CA PRO A 3 -5.57 -17.22 -18.85
C PRO A 3 -5.31 -16.16 -17.77
N VAL A 4 -6.32 -15.91 -16.93
CA VAL A 4 -6.14 -15.15 -15.70
C VAL A 4 -5.16 -15.97 -14.87
N ALA A 5 -3.94 -15.46 -14.70
CA ALA A 5 -2.92 -16.12 -13.91
C ALA A 5 -3.48 -16.28 -12.49
N ALA A 6 -3.91 -17.49 -12.15
CA ALA A 6 -4.20 -17.83 -10.77
C ALA A 6 -2.86 -17.71 -10.03
N HIS A 7 -2.72 -16.67 -9.21
CA HIS A 7 -1.62 -16.57 -8.27
C HIS A 7 -1.74 -17.74 -7.29
N VAL A 8 -1.00 -18.80 -7.55
CA VAL A 8 -0.87 -19.95 -6.65
C VAL A 8 0.31 -19.64 -5.74
N HIS A 9 0.02 -19.37 -4.47
CA HIS A 9 1.05 -19.31 -3.43
C HIS A 9 1.82 -20.62 -3.40
N GLN A 10 3.13 -20.58 -3.17
CA GLN A 10 3.78 -21.74 -2.59
C GLN A 10 3.18 -21.90 -1.18
N ASP A 11 2.25 -22.84 -1.01
CA ASP A 11 1.37 -23.07 0.15
C ASP A 11 2.06 -23.16 1.55
N PHE A 12 3.37 -22.91 1.65
CA PHE A 12 4.19 -23.17 2.82
C PHE A 12 4.99 -21.97 3.36
N GLN A 13 5.03 -20.80 2.70
CA GLN A 13 5.71 -19.63 3.25
C GLN A 13 4.72 -18.49 3.58
N PRO A 14 4.62 -18.06 4.85
CA PRO A 14 3.79 -16.93 5.21
C PRO A 14 4.36 -15.64 4.60
N ALA A 15 3.50 -14.86 3.95
CA ALA A 15 3.84 -13.55 3.41
C ALA A 15 2.62 -12.62 3.43
N LEU A 16 2.85 -11.30 3.45
CA LEU A 16 1.84 -10.28 3.21
C LEU A 16 2.19 -9.50 1.95
N HIS A 17 1.25 -9.40 1.03
CA HIS A 17 1.48 -8.69 -0.23
C HIS A 17 1.23 -7.20 -0.08
N LEU A 18 2.19 -6.40 -0.54
CA LEU A 18 2.06 -4.97 -0.74
C LEU A 18 2.01 -4.69 -2.25
N VAL A 19 0.84 -4.29 -2.73
CA VAL A 19 0.51 -4.18 -4.16
C VAL A 19 -0.12 -2.82 -4.43
N ALA A 20 0.18 -2.19 -5.56
CA ALA A 20 -0.44 -0.93 -5.93
C ALA A 20 -1.83 -1.12 -6.57
N LEU A 21 -2.71 -0.13 -6.39
CA LEU A 21 -3.88 0.01 -7.28
C LEU A 21 -3.43 0.24 -8.72
N ASN A 22 -4.27 -0.13 -9.69
CA ASN A 22 -3.99 -0.11 -11.13
C ASN A 22 -3.97 1.29 -11.78
N ALA A 23 -4.27 2.34 -11.01
CA ALA A 23 -4.21 3.74 -11.44
C ALA A 23 -3.83 4.65 -10.25
N PRO A 24 -3.20 5.82 -10.49
CA PRO A 24 -2.98 6.82 -9.45
C PRO A 24 -4.30 7.44 -9.00
N LEU A 25 -4.38 7.87 -7.74
CA LEU A 25 -5.54 8.56 -7.17
C LEU A 25 -5.15 9.91 -6.56
N SER A 26 -6.06 10.88 -6.67
CA SER A 26 -6.01 12.10 -5.88
C SER A 26 -6.35 11.83 -4.41
N GLY A 27 -6.29 12.87 -3.57
CA GLY A 27 -6.75 12.77 -2.19
C GLY A 27 -8.25 12.45 -2.05
N GLY A 28 -9.05 12.68 -3.10
CA GLY A 28 -10.51 12.49 -3.13
C GLY A 28 -10.96 11.03 -3.30
N MET A 29 -10.54 10.13 -2.41
CA MET A 29 -10.75 8.68 -2.55
C MET A 29 -12.12 8.20 -2.03
N ARG A 30 -13.10 9.10 -1.87
CA ARG A 30 -14.39 8.84 -1.17
C ARG A 30 -14.19 8.33 0.26
N GLY A 31 -13.13 8.82 0.91
CA GLY A 31 -12.67 8.40 2.22
C GLY A 31 -12.00 7.02 2.23
N ILE A 32 -11.52 6.62 3.41
CA ILE A 32 -10.80 5.33 3.56
C ILE A 32 -11.59 4.11 3.09
N ARG A 33 -12.93 4.14 3.20
CA ARG A 33 -13.80 3.05 2.72
C ARG A 33 -13.77 2.92 1.20
N GLY A 34 -13.66 4.03 0.47
CA GLY A 34 -13.54 4.00 -0.99
C GLY A 34 -12.19 3.43 -1.43
N ALA A 35 -11.10 3.84 -0.76
CA ALA A 35 -9.77 3.27 -1.00
C ALA A 35 -9.71 1.76 -0.67
N ASP A 36 -10.20 1.34 0.50
CA ASP A 36 -10.30 -0.07 0.90
C ASP A 36 -11.13 -0.89 -0.11
N PHE A 37 -12.25 -0.34 -0.61
CA PHE A 37 -13.08 -1.01 -1.60
C PHE A 37 -12.35 -1.21 -2.94
N GLN A 38 -11.54 -0.24 -3.40
CA GLN A 38 -10.73 -0.41 -4.60
C GLN A 38 -9.67 -1.50 -4.43
N CYS A 39 -8.99 -1.55 -3.28
CA CYS A 39 -8.04 -2.60 -2.96
C CYS A 39 -8.70 -3.99 -2.99
N PHE A 40 -9.85 -4.13 -2.35
CA PHE A 40 -10.64 -5.36 -2.36
C PHE A 40 -11.03 -5.77 -3.78
N GLN A 41 -11.61 -4.85 -4.56
CA GLN A 41 -12.12 -5.14 -5.89
C GLN A 41 -11.00 -5.58 -6.83
N GLN A 42 -9.87 -4.86 -6.88
CA GLN A 42 -8.78 -5.17 -7.79
C GLN A 42 -8.04 -6.45 -7.41
N ALA A 43 -7.85 -6.72 -6.11
CA ALA A 43 -7.30 -7.99 -5.65
C ALA A 43 -8.14 -9.19 -6.12
N ARG A 44 -9.47 -9.09 -6.02
CA ARG A 44 -10.39 -10.16 -6.45
C ARG A 44 -10.40 -10.37 -7.96
N GLN A 45 -10.26 -9.31 -8.75
CA GLN A 45 -10.20 -9.40 -10.21
C GLN A 45 -8.99 -10.22 -10.70
N VAL A 46 -7.91 -10.28 -9.91
CA VAL A 46 -6.70 -11.06 -10.22
C VAL A 46 -6.58 -12.33 -9.38
N GLY A 47 -7.68 -12.75 -8.74
CA GLY A 47 -7.76 -14.03 -8.06
C GLY A 47 -7.09 -14.11 -6.68
N LEU A 48 -6.65 -12.99 -6.10
CA LEU A 48 -6.03 -13.00 -4.78
C LEU A 48 -7.07 -13.24 -3.68
N ALA A 49 -6.83 -14.27 -2.87
CA ALA A 49 -7.74 -14.71 -1.81
C ALA A 49 -7.62 -13.89 -0.50
N GLY A 50 -6.56 -13.12 -0.36
CA GLY A 50 -6.26 -12.29 0.81
C GLY A 50 -7.25 -11.15 1.08
N THR A 51 -7.18 -10.58 2.29
CA THR A 51 -7.94 -9.38 2.65
C THR A 51 -7.06 -8.14 2.50
N PHE A 52 -7.23 -7.43 1.38
CA PHE A 52 -6.46 -6.24 1.07
C PHE A 52 -7.12 -4.97 1.60
N ARG A 53 -6.32 -4.11 2.23
CA ARG A 53 -6.72 -2.79 2.74
C ARG A 53 -5.77 -1.72 2.22
N ALA A 54 -6.26 -0.50 2.06
CA ALA A 54 -5.44 0.62 1.61
C ALA A 54 -4.33 0.90 2.64
N PHE A 55 -3.09 1.06 2.16
CA PHE A 55 -1.91 1.42 2.95
C PHE A 55 -1.97 2.93 3.30
N LEU A 56 -2.97 3.32 4.08
CA LEU A 56 -3.22 4.72 4.43
C LEU A 56 -3.65 4.82 5.90
N SER A 57 -3.13 5.83 6.61
CA SER A 57 -3.76 6.28 7.85
C SER A 57 -5.11 6.94 7.57
N SER A 58 -6.03 6.91 8.53
CA SER A 58 -7.32 7.60 8.45
C SER A 58 -7.76 8.14 9.81
N ARG A 59 -8.97 8.72 9.90
CA ARG A 59 -9.47 9.39 11.13
C ARG A 59 -9.33 8.55 12.40
N LEU A 60 -9.66 7.25 12.32
CA LEU A 60 -9.70 6.34 13.48
C LEU A 60 -8.66 5.22 13.40
N GLN A 61 -7.79 5.24 12.40
CA GLN A 61 -6.85 4.15 12.17
C GLN A 61 -5.47 4.68 11.80
N ASP A 62 -4.49 4.31 12.61
CA ASP A 62 -3.08 4.42 12.26
C ASP A 62 -2.74 3.36 11.21
N LEU A 63 -1.94 3.74 10.21
CA LEU A 63 -1.38 2.83 9.22
C LEU A 63 -0.77 1.58 9.87
N TYR A 64 0.03 1.76 10.93
CA TYR A 64 0.66 0.66 11.67
C TYR A 64 -0.33 -0.41 12.16
N SER A 65 -1.57 -0.02 12.43
CA SER A 65 -2.59 -0.91 12.98
C SER A 65 -3.41 -1.69 11.94
N ILE A 66 -3.16 -1.48 10.65
CA ILE A 66 -3.86 -2.19 9.57
C ILE A 66 -3.58 -3.69 9.60
N VAL A 67 -2.30 -4.08 9.74
CA VAL A 67 -1.89 -5.48 9.83
C VAL A 67 -2.19 -6.02 11.23
N ARG A 68 -2.72 -7.25 11.30
CA ARG A 68 -3.00 -7.94 12.57
C ARG A 68 -1.74 -8.09 13.40
N ARG A 69 -1.87 -7.92 14.72
CA ARG A 69 -0.72 -7.95 15.65
C ARG A 69 0.13 -9.22 15.52
N ALA A 70 -0.49 -10.38 15.33
CA ALA A 70 0.20 -11.67 15.23
C ALA A 70 1.17 -11.77 14.04
N ASP A 71 0.90 -11.01 12.96
CA ASP A 71 1.63 -11.13 11.71
C ASP A 71 2.77 -10.09 11.59
N ARG A 72 2.87 -9.15 12.55
CA ARG A 72 3.72 -7.96 12.37
C ARG A 72 5.22 -8.22 12.47
N ALA A 73 5.61 -9.15 13.35
CA ALA A 73 7.01 -9.36 13.72
C ALA A 73 7.71 -10.45 12.89
N SER A 74 6.96 -11.37 12.29
CA SER A 74 7.51 -12.59 11.67
C SER A 74 7.13 -12.80 10.20
N VAL A 75 6.11 -12.11 9.68
CA VAL A 75 5.65 -12.32 8.31
C VAL A 75 6.29 -11.30 7.36
N PRO A 76 7.06 -11.72 6.34
CA PRO A 76 7.67 -10.83 5.36
C PRO A 76 6.65 -10.08 4.51
N ILE A 77 7.05 -8.89 4.07
CA ILE A 77 6.26 -8.08 3.13
C ILE A 77 6.84 -8.27 1.73
N VAL A 78 6.02 -8.77 0.81
CA VAL A 78 6.41 -9.10 -0.57
C VAL A 78 5.63 -8.26 -1.58
N ASN A 79 6.12 -8.15 -2.82
CA ASN A 79 5.34 -7.59 -3.93
C ASN A 79 4.41 -8.65 -4.55
N LEU A 80 3.75 -8.32 -5.66
CA LEU A 80 2.83 -9.25 -6.36
C LEU A 80 3.52 -10.53 -6.89
N GLN A 81 4.84 -10.50 -7.11
CA GLN A 81 5.62 -11.63 -7.62
C GLN A 81 6.40 -12.35 -6.50
N ASP A 82 5.95 -12.23 -5.25
CA ASP A 82 6.57 -12.83 -4.06
C ASP A 82 8.02 -12.35 -3.79
N GLU A 83 8.43 -11.22 -4.38
CA GLU A 83 9.75 -10.64 -4.12
C GLU A 83 9.72 -9.84 -2.82
N VAL A 84 10.64 -10.15 -1.89
CA VAL A 84 10.70 -9.51 -0.57
C VAL A 84 11.05 -8.03 -0.67
N LEU A 85 10.13 -7.18 -0.18
CA LEU A 85 10.30 -5.74 -0.03
C LEU A 85 10.85 -5.39 1.35
N PHE A 86 10.27 -5.96 2.41
CA PHE A 86 10.66 -5.73 3.79
C PHE A 86 10.66 -7.04 4.59
N ASN A 87 11.52 -7.12 5.61
CA ASN A 87 11.66 -8.32 6.43
C ASN A 87 10.38 -8.68 7.19
N ASN A 88 9.64 -7.66 7.66
CA ASN A 88 8.35 -7.80 8.32
C ASN A 88 7.65 -6.44 8.42
N TRP A 89 6.43 -6.40 8.96
CA TRP A 89 5.65 -5.16 9.10
C TRP A 89 6.30 -4.16 10.07
N GLU A 90 6.81 -4.61 11.22
CA GLU A 90 7.42 -3.72 12.23
C GLU A 90 8.65 -2.97 11.69
N ALA A 91 9.42 -3.61 10.79
CA ALA A 91 10.61 -3.03 10.18
C ALA A 91 10.31 -1.73 9.39
N LEU A 92 9.10 -1.58 8.84
CA LEU A 92 8.70 -0.35 8.13
C LEU A 92 8.59 0.85 9.09
N PHE A 93 8.23 0.62 10.34
CA PHE A 93 7.81 1.69 11.28
C PHE A 93 8.85 1.98 12.37
N THR A 94 10.12 1.68 12.09
CA THR A 94 11.27 1.98 12.95
C THR A 94 11.58 3.48 13.07
N GLY A 95 10.91 4.33 12.27
CA GLY A 95 11.19 5.76 12.16
C GLY A 95 12.21 6.14 11.07
N SER A 96 12.78 5.15 10.37
CA SER A 96 13.74 5.35 9.28
C SER A 96 13.12 5.79 7.94
N GLY A 97 11.78 5.86 7.88
CA GLY A 97 11.04 6.18 6.66
C GLY A 97 10.83 4.97 5.72
N ALA A 98 10.96 3.74 6.23
CA ALA A 98 10.80 2.49 5.47
C ALA A 98 11.65 2.48 4.18
N PRO A 99 12.99 2.44 4.28
CA PRO A 99 13.86 2.37 3.12
C PRO A 99 13.62 1.08 2.34
N LEU A 100 13.39 1.22 1.03
CA LEU A 100 13.25 0.11 0.09
C LEU A 100 14.62 -0.51 -0.19
N ARG A 101 14.64 -1.82 -0.41
CA ARG A 101 15.84 -2.51 -0.88
C ARG A 101 16.23 -1.98 -2.27
N ALA A 102 17.52 -1.97 -2.56
CA ALA A 102 18.01 -1.60 -3.88
C ALA A 102 17.40 -2.54 -4.94
N GLY A 103 16.83 -1.96 -6.00
CA GLY A 103 16.17 -2.72 -7.06
C GLY A 103 14.79 -3.29 -6.70
N ALA A 104 14.24 -3.00 -5.52
CA ALA A 104 12.89 -3.42 -5.15
C ALA A 104 11.85 -2.86 -6.13
N ARG A 105 10.91 -3.71 -6.55
CA ARG A 105 9.84 -3.36 -7.49
C ARG A 105 8.50 -3.40 -6.78
N ILE A 106 7.72 -2.33 -6.92
CA ILE A 106 6.34 -2.30 -6.46
C ILE A 106 5.45 -2.52 -7.69
N LEU A 107 4.62 -3.55 -7.64
CA LEU A 107 3.77 -3.95 -8.75
C LEU A 107 2.32 -3.57 -8.47
N SER A 108 1.58 -3.14 -9.49
CA SER A 108 0.12 -3.02 -9.43
C SER A 108 -0.56 -4.37 -9.56
N PHE A 109 -1.85 -4.48 -9.22
CA PHE A 109 -2.60 -5.73 -9.37
C PHE A 109 -2.60 -6.26 -10.82
N ASP A 110 -2.58 -5.38 -11.83
CA ASP A 110 -2.44 -5.76 -13.24
C ASP A 110 -0.99 -6.02 -13.70
N GLY A 111 -0.05 -6.16 -12.75
CA GLY A 111 1.32 -6.64 -12.99
C GLY A 111 2.32 -5.59 -13.48
N ARG A 112 2.01 -4.30 -13.39
CA ARG A 112 2.89 -3.23 -13.87
C ARG A 112 3.81 -2.73 -12.77
N ASP A 113 5.08 -2.47 -13.13
CA ASP A 113 6.02 -1.80 -12.24
C ASP A 113 5.71 -0.31 -12.15
N VAL A 114 5.22 0.15 -10.99
CA VAL A 114 4.75 1.54 -10.82
C VAL A 114 5.88 2.57 -10.93
N LEU A 115 7.14 2.20 -10.70
CA LEU A 115 8.26 3.11 -10.90
C LEU A 115 8.59 3.31 -12.38
N ARG A 116 8.29 2.31 -13.23
CA ARG A 116 8.67 2.33 -14.66
C ARG A 116 7.51 2.65 -15.59
N ASP A 117 6.28 2.30 -15.22
CA ASP A 117 5.12 2.46 -16.09
C ASP A 117 4.67 3.94 -16.16
N VAL A 118 4.37 4.42 -17.36
CA VAL A 118 3.96 5.81 -17.63
C VAL A 118 2.60 6.17 -17.03
N ARG A 119 1.78 5.19 -16.66
CA ARG A 119 0.46 5.39 -16.03
C ARG A 119 0.54 6.13 -14.70
N TRP A 120 1.67 6.03 -13.99
CA TRP A 120 1.96 6.83 -12.80
C TRP A 120 2.98 7.91 -13.16
N PRO A 121 2.57 9.07 -13.69
CA PRO A 121 3.52 10.12 -14.05
C PRO A 121 4.26 10.67 -12.83
N GLN A 122 3.61 10.69 -11.67
CA GLN A 122 4.21 11.10 -10.40
C GLN A 122 4.52 9.86 -9.55
N LYS A 123 5.79 9.63 -9.25
CA LYS A 123 6.29 8.44 -8.54
C LYS A 123 6.25 8.59 -7.02
N SER A 124 5.15 9.12 -6.51
CA SER A 124 4.93 9.30 -5.06
C SER A 124 3.83 8.37 -4.57
N VAL A 125 3.87 7.99 -3.30
CA VAL A 125 2.91 7.12 -2.62
C VAL A 125 2.18 7.92 -1.54
N TRP A 126 0.84 7.92 -1.53
CA TRP A 126 0.07 8.43 -0.40
C TRP A 126 0.20 7.51 0.81
N HIS A 127 0.34 8.07 2.02
CA HIS A 127 0.26 7.30 3.28
C HIS A 127 -0.47 8.04 4.41
N GLY A 128 -0.38 9.38 4.50
CA GLY A 128 -1.10 10.15 5.55
C GLY A 128 -0.61 9.88 6.98
N SER A 129 0.63 9.39 7.11
CA SER A 129 1.20 8.89 8.37
C SER A 129 2.57 9.49 8.66
N ASP A 130 2.95 9.52 9.93
CA ASP A 130 4.34 9.75 10.30
C ASP A 130 5.24 8.53 9.99
N ALA A 131 6.55 8.67 10.21
CA ALA A 131 7.52 7.60 9.95
C ALA A 131 7.37 6.37 10.87
N LYS A 132 6.49 6.43 11.89
CA LYS A 132 6.12 5.32 12.78
C LYS A 132 4.72 4.78 12.46
N GLY A 133 4.11 5.23 11.37
CA GLY A 133 2.81 4.75 10.90
C GLY A 133 1.63 5.29 11.71
N ARG A 134 1.82 6.35 12.50
CA ARG A 134 0.75 7.03 13.23
C ARG A 134 0.07 8.03 12.31
N ARG A 135 -1.26 8.16 12.39
CA ARG A 135 -2.03 9.11 11.57
C ARG A 135 -1.63 10.55 11.83
N LEU A 136 -1.65 11.36 10.78
CA LEU A 136 -1.44 12.80 10.85
C LEU A 136 -2.75 13.52 10.45
N PRO A 137 -3.58 13.95 11.42
CA PRO A 137 -4.89 14.54 11.13
C PRO A 137 -4.83 15.77 10.21
N GLU A 138 -3.77 16.55 10.29
CA GLU A 138 -3.58 17.74 9.45
C GLU A 138 -3.05 17.43 8.04
N SER A 139 -2.70 16.18 7.75
CA SER A 139 -2.00 15.83 6.51
C SER A 139 -2.41 14.46 5.99
N TYR A 140 -3.71 14.25 5.82
CA TYR A 140 -4.30 13.07 5.18
C TYR A 140 -5.52 13.40 4.31
N CYS A 141 -5.51 14.56 3.64
CA CYS A 141 -6.55 15.00 2.71
C CYS A 141 -7.98 14.92 3.28
N GLU A 142 -8.17 15.46 4.50
CA GLU A 142 -9.44 15.35 5.25
C GLU A 142 -9.97 13.91 5.29
N THR A 143 -9.10 12.99 5.71
CA THR A 143 -9.37 11.55 5.72
C THR A 143 -9.72 11.03 4.32
N TRP A 144 -8.97 11.47 3.31
CA TRP A 144 -9.08 11.09 1.90
C TRP A 144 -10.43 11.42 1.26
N ARG A 145 -11.02 12.56 1.64
CA ARG A 145 -12.31 13.02 1.12
C ARG A 145 -12.21 14.18 0.14
N THR A 146 -11.08 14.86 0.07
CA THR A 146 -10.89 16.03 -0.77
C THR A 146 -9.67 15.91 -1.67
N GLU A 147 -9.77 16.51 -2.84
CA GLU A 147 -8.68 16.71 -3.80
C GLU A 147 -8.38 18.20 -4.02
N GLU A 148 -8.81 19.04 -3.08
CA GLU A 148 -8.56 20.49 -3.12
C GLU A 148 -7.06 20.80 -3.08
N ARG A 149 -6.67 21.80 -3.88
CA ARG A 149 -5.26 22.19 -4.02
C ARG A 149 -4.64 22.67 -2.70
N ALA A 150 -5.41 23.40 -1.89
CA ALA A 150 -4.93 24.01 -0.65
C ALA A 150 -4.78 23.00 0.49
N VAL A 151 -5.43 21.84 0.40
CA VAL A 151 -5.35 20.78 1.41
C VAL A 151 -4.18 19.87 1.10
N THR A 152 -3.54 19.36 2.15
CA THR A 152 -2.37 18.48 2.03
C THR A 152 -2.60 17.08 2.57
N GLY A 153 -1.90 16.12 1.97
CA GLY A 153 -1.72 14.76 2.45
C GLY A 153 -0.24 14.45 2.61
N GLN A 154 0.11 13.52 3.50
CA GLN A 154 1.48 13.01 3.54
C GLN A 154 1.71 11.97 2.45
N ALA A 155 2.79 12.16 1.70
CA ALA A 155 3.27 11.28 0.66
C ALA A 155 4.76 11.01 0.78
N SER A 156 5.21 9.95 0.11
CA SER A 156 6.62 9.56 0.01
C SER A 156 7.04 9.48 -1.45
N SER A 157 8.15 10.11 -1.83
CA SER A 157 8.67 9.96 -3.19
C SER A 157 9.43 8.65 -3.31
N LEU A 158 9.09 7.79 -4.26
CA LEU A 158 9.84 6.55 -4.48
C LEU A 158 11.26 6.81 -5.01
N SER A 159 11.53 8.02 -5.54
CA SER A 159 12.90 8.42 -5.91
C SER A 159 13.84 8.60 -4.72
N SER A 160 13.32 8.86 -3.51
CA SER A 160 14.13 8.91 -2.29
C SER A 160 14.47 7.52 -1.76
N GLY A 161 13.94 6.45 -2.40
CA GLY A 161 14.10 5.08 -1.98
C GLY A 161 13.35 4.75 -0.69
N LYS A 162 12.37 5.56 -0.29
CA LYS A 162 11.61 5.41 0.96
C LYS A 162 10.13 5.27 0.69
N LEU A 163 9.43 4.56 1.58
CA LEU A 163 7.97 4.40 1.52
C LEU A 163 7.22 5.32 2.49
N LEU A 164 7.90 5.83 3.53
CA LEU A 164 7.33 6.70 4.56
C LEU A 164 8.19 7.97 4.75
N GLU A 165 8.74 8.51 3.66
CA GLU A 165 9.25 9.89 3.65
C GLU A 165 8.13 10.86 4.06
N GLN A 166 8.49 12.00 4.63
CA GLN A 166 7.53 12.96 5.19
C GLN A 166 7.40 14.16 4.25
N ALA A 167 6.75 13.98 3.10
CA ALA A 167 6.51 15.04 2.12
C ALA A 167 5.02 15.45 2.05
N ALA A 168 4.70 16.59 2.67
CA ALA A 168 3.36 17.16 2.60
C ALA A 168 3.09 17.64 1.17
N SER A 169 2.09 17.04 0.53
CA SER A 169 1.78 17.23 -0.88
C SER A 169 0.32 17.63 -1.05
N SER A 170 0.05 18.52 -2.00
CA SER A 170 -1.31 18.94 -2.33
C SER A 170 -2.19 17.76 -2.73
N CYS A 171 -3.41 17.69 -2.20
CA CYS A 171 -4.36 16.59 -2.43
C CYS A 171 -4.89 16.53 -3.87
N GLN A 172 -4.66 17.56 -4.69
CA GLN A 172 -4.96 17.56 -6.12
C GLN A 172 -4.07 16.58 -6.91
N HIS A 173 -2.87 16.25 -6.40
CA HIS A 173 -1.94 15.36 -7.09
C HIS A 173 -2.47 13.93 -7.15
N ALA A 174 -2.25 13.28 -8.29
CA ALA A 174 -2.58 11.88 -8.47
C ALA A 174 -1.33 11.01 -8.20
N PHE A 175 -1.32 10.33 -7.07
CA PHE A 175 -0.20 9.50 -6.61
C PHE A 175 -0.57 8.02 -6.53
N ILE A 176 0.43 7.18 -6.35
CA ILE A 176 0.28 5.75 -6.12
C ILE A 176 -0.44 5.55 -4.78
N VAL A 177 -1.41 4.64 -4.77
CA VAL A 177 -2.03 4.13 -3.54
C VAL A 177 -1.72 2.65 -3.45
N LEU A 178 -1.13 2.23 -2.32
CA LEU A 178 -0.80 0.84 -2.07
C LEU A 178 -1.91 0.15 -1.28
N CYS A 179 -1.93 -1.16 -1.40
CA CYS A 179 -2.84 -2.07 -0.74
C CYS A 179 -2.00 -3.15 -0.04
N ILE A 180 -2.25 -3.35 1.24
CA ILE A 180 -1.56 -4.35 2.06
C ILE A 180 -2.55 -5.44 2.44
N GLU A 181 -2.13 -6.69 2.29
CA GLU A 181 -2.83 -7.82 2.90
C GLU A 181 -2.76 -7.71 4.42
N ASN A 182 -3.92 -7.64 5.08
CA ASN A 182 -3.98 -7.27 6.50
C ASN A 182 -3.71 -8.43 7.48
N SER A 183 -3.64 -9.66 6.97
CA SER A 183 -3.31 -10.85 7.74
C SER A 183 -2.95 -12.01 6.83
N PHE A 184 -2.04 -12.85 7.31
CA PHE A 184 -1.76 -14.13 6.66
C PHE A 184 -2.89 -15.11 7.03
N MET A 185 -3.59 -15.63 6.03
CA MET A 185 -4.54 -16.71 6.22
C MET A 185 -3.83 -18.01 5.84
N THR A 186 -3.56 -18.89 6.80
CA THR A 186 -3.31 -20.29 6.46
C THR A 186 -4.56 -20.78 5.74
N ALA A 187 -4.40 -21.42 4.57
CA ALA A 187 -5.53 -22.11 3.96
C ALA A 187 -6.11 -23.03 5.04
N ALA A 188 -7.31 -22.70 5.52
CA ALA A 188 -8.01 -23.56 6.46
C ALA A 188 -8.10 -24.91 5.77
N LYS A 189 -7.43 -25.93 6.32
CA LYS A 189 -7.64 -27.31 5.88
C LYS A 189 -9.14 -27.55 5.94
N LYS A 190 -9.77 -27.65 4.76
CA LYS A 190 -11.12 -28.19 4.63
C LYS A 190 -11.09 -29.66 5.02
#